data_AF-A0A953U4M4-F1
#
_entry.id   AF-A0A953U4M4-F1
#
_cell.length_a   1.000
_cell.length_b   1.000
_cell.length_c   1.000
_cell.angle_alpha   90.00
_cell.angle_beta   90.00
_cell.angle_gamma   90.00
#
_symmetry.space_group_name_H-M   'P 1'
#
loop_
_entity.id
_entity.type
_entity.pdbx_description
1 polymer ?
#
loop_
_entity_poly.entity_id
_entity_poly.type
_entity_poly.pdbx_seq_one_letter_code
_entity_poly.pdbx_strand_id
1 'polypeptide(L)' 'MISNPTIRNVAIIAHVDHGKTTLVDAMLRQSGIFRANEHTEERVMDSNDLERERGITILAKATGVRY' A
#
# COMPACT_ATOMS: atom_id res chain seq x y z
N MET A 1 23.10 8.64 12.17
CA MET A 1 21.97 7.87 11.59
C MET A 1 22.52 6.50 11.22
N ILE A 2 22.04 5.43 11.86
CA ILE A 2 22.47 4.07 11.53
C ILE A 2 21.75 3.70 10.22
N SER A 3 22.50 3.56 9.14
CA SER A 3 21.98 3.06 7.86
C SER A 3 21.95 1.54 7.91
N ASN A 4 20.76 0.95 7.84
CA ASN A 4 20.63 -0.48 7.59
C ASN A 4 20.51 -0.70 6.07
N PRO A 5 21.51 -1.29 5.40
CA PRO A 5 21.49 -1.48 3.94
C PRO A 5 20.37 -2.40 3.45
N THR A 6 19.74 -3.17 4.35
CA THR A 6 18.64 -4.09 4.01
C THR A 6 17.25 -3.46 4.14
N ILE A 7 17.14 -2.22 4.61
CA ILE A 7 15.86 -1.54 4.82
C ILE A 7 15.78 -0.32 3.90
N ARG A 8 14.68 -0.19 3.16
CA ARG A 8 14.38 0.98 2.31
C ARG A 8 13.08 1.62 2.78
N ASN A 9 13.15 2.89 3.20
CA ASN A 9 11.98 3.70 3.48
C ASN A 9 11.60 4.44 2.19
N VAL A 10 10.37 4.23 1.71
CA VAL A 10 9.85 4.86 0.49
C VAL A 10 8.52 5.57 0.78
N ALA A 11 8.29 6.69 0.12
CA ALA A 11 7.02 7.41 0.15
C ALA A 11 6.48 7.52 -1.28
N ILE A 12 5.20 7.19 -1.48
CA ILE A 12 4.54 7.25 -2.79
C ILE A 12 3.70 8.52 -2.84
N ILE A 13 4.00 9.40 -3.80
CA ILE A 13 3.30 10.66 -4.04
C ILE A 13 2.87 10.69 -5.51
N ALA A 14 1.60 11.03 -5.76
CA ALA A 14 1.07 11.19 -7.10
C ALA A 14 -0.21 12.01 -7.07
N HIS A 15 -0.65 12.49 -8.23
CA HIS A 15 -1.93 13.19 -8.41
C HIS A 15 -3.14 12.25 -8.32
N VAL A 16 -4.35 12.80 -8.19
CA VAL A 16 -5.61 12.03 -8.17
C VAL A 16 -5.70 11.18 -9.43
N ASP A 17 -6.24 9.96 -9.32
CA ASP A 17 -6.38 8.96 -10.40
C ASP A 17 -5.09 8.47 -11.08
N HIS A 18 -3.90 8.76 -10.51
CA HIS A 18 -2.63 8.25 -11.03
C HIS A 18 -2.27 6.83 -10.55
N GLY A 19 -3.24 6.05 -10.08
CA GLY A 19 -3.03 4.63 -9.74
C GLY A 19 -2.10 4.37 -8.55
N LYS A 20 -1.94 5.31 -7.60
CA LYS A 20 -1.15 5.09 -6.37
C LYS A 20 -1.59 3.83 -5.63
N THR A 21 -2.89 3.67 -5.46
CA THR A 21 -3.48 2.54 -4.75
C THR A 21 -3.22 1.23 -5.49
N THR A 22 -3.33 1.23 -6.81
CA THR A 22 -2.99 0.08 -7.67
C THR A 22 -1.52 -0.33 -7.53
N LEU A 23 -0.60 0.65 -7.47
CA LEU A 23 0.82 0.38 -7.27
C LEU A 23 1.10 -0.25 -5.90
N VAL A 24 0.49 0.29 -4.85
CA VAL A 24 0.62 -0.24 -3.48
C VAL A 24 0.08 -1.68 -3.41
N ASP A 25 -1.08 -1.94 -3.99
CA ASP A 25 -1.67 -3.28 -4.02
C ASP A 25 -0.77 -4.28 -4.75
N ALA A 26 -0.16 -3.88 -5.87
CA ALA A 26 0.81 -4.73 -6.59
C ALA A 26 2.07 -5.02 -5.76
N MET A 27 2.61 -4.01 -5.05
CA MET A 27 3.75 -4.19 -4.15
C MET A 27 3.43 -5.16 -3.00
N LEU A 28 2.23 -5.05 -2.40
CA LEU A 28 1.81 -5.96 -1.35
C LEU A 28 1.62 -7.39 -1.85
N ARG A 29 1.02 -7.57 -3.04
CA ARG A 29 0.90 -8.90 -3.69
C ARG A 29 2.26 -9.52 -3.99
N GLN A 30 3.19 -8.76 -4.56
CA GLN A 30 4.54 -9.24 -4.87
C GLN A 30 5.30 -9.66 -3.60
N SER A 31 5.11 -8.95 -2.49
CA SER A 31 5.83 -9.21 -1.25
C SER A 31 5.44 -10.50 -0.52
N GLY A 32 4.41 -11.21 -1.01
CA GLY A 32 3.95 -12.47 -0.43
C GLY A 32 3.39 -12.33 0.99
N ILE A 33 3.02 -11.11 1.41
CA ILE A 33 2.44 -10.84 2.74
C ILE A 33 1.07 -11.51 2.88
N PHE A 34 0.33 -11.63 1.78
CA PHE A 34 -0.97 -12.27 1.77
C PHE A 34 -0.84 -13.76 1.44
N ARG A 35 -1.48 -14.62 2.24
CA ARG A 35 -1.60 -16.04 1.90
C ARG A 35 -2.47 -16.19 0.66
N ALA A 36 -2.21 -17.20 -0.17
CA ALA A 36 -2.97 -17.47 -1.41
C ALA A 36 -4.50 -17.64 -1.22
N ASN A 37 -4.97 -17.82 0.02
CA ASN A 37 -6.38 -17.95 0.39
C ASN A 37 -6.92 -16.75 1.19
N GLU A 38 -6.15 -15.68 1.32
CA GLU A 38 -6.58 -14.48 2.03
C GLU A 38 -7.29 -13.56 1.04
N HIS A 39 -8.58 -13.31 1.29
CA HIS A 39 -9.39 -12.40 0.49
C HIS A 39 -8.89 -10.97 0.73
N THR A 40 -7.89 -10.54 -0.01
CA THR A 40 -7.48 -9.13 -0.02
C THR A 40 -8.55 -8.33 -0.74
N GLU A 41 -9.26 -7.49 0.01
CA GLU A 41 -10.10 -6.44 -0.56
C GLU A 41 -9.24 -5.55 -1.48
N GLU A 42 -9.84 -5.05 -2.56
CA GLU A 42 -9.22 -4.04 -3.40
C GLU A 42 -8.98 -2.78 -2.55
N ARG A 43 -7.78 -2.18 -2.59
CA ARG A 43 -7.38 -1.04 -1.75
C ARG A 43 -7.23 -1.35 -0.26
N VAL A 44 -6.37 -2.32 0.07
CA VAL A 44 -6.15 -2.82 1.45
C VAL A 44 -5.81 -1.72 2.47
N MET A 45 -5.24 -0.61 2.01
CA MET A 45 -4.83 0.51 2.86
C MET A 45 -5.94 1.55 3.11
N ASP A 46 -7.04 1.53 2.35
CA ASP A 46 -8.16 2.45 2.49
C ASP A 46 -9.16 1.86 3.49
N SER A 47 -9.14 2.32 4.75
CA SER A 47 -9.92 1.69 5.84
C SER A 47 -11.15 2.49 6.25
N ASN A 48 -11.22 3.77 5.92
CA ASN A 48 -12.38 4.59 6.23
C ASN A 48 -13.46 4.42 5.17
N ASP A 49 -14.72 4.46 5.57
CA ASP A 49 -15.86 4.32 4.64
C ASP A 49 -15.83 5.38 3.53
N LEU A 50 -15.41 6.61 3.86
CA LEU A 50 -15.24 7.69 2.89
C LEU A 50 -14.14 7.40 1.86
N GLU A 51 -13.05 6.73 2.26
CA GLU A 51 -11.96 6.34 1.34
C GLU A 51 -12.44 5.27 0.37
N ARG A 52 -13.20 4.28 0.87
CA ARG A 52 -13.78 3.19 0.07
C ARG A 52 -14.84 3.70 -0.91
N GLU A 53 -15.78 4.50 -0.44
CA GLU A 53 -16.89 5.06 -1.23
C GLU A 53 -16.38 5.97 -2.36
N ARG A 54 -15.35 6.77 -2.08
CA ARG A 54 -14.80 7.77 -3.03
C ARG A 54 -13.62 7.25 -3.84
N GLY A 55 -13.03 6.11 -3.46
CA GLY A 55 -11.83 5.55 -4.07
C GLY A 55 -10.59 6.43 -3.94
N ILE A 56 -10.45 7.12 -2.82
CA ILE A 56 -9.32 8.01 -2.53
C ILE A 56 -8.59 7.57 -1.26
N THR A 57 -7.28 7.79 -1.22
CA THR A 57 -6.49 7.63 0.00
C THR A 57 -6.39 8.98 0.71
N ILE A 58 -6.97 9.09 1.91
CA ILE A 58 -6.97 10.31 2.73
C ILE A 58 -5.84 10.24 3.76
N LEU A 59 -5.63 9.08 4.36
CA LEU A 59 -4.60 8.86 5.37
C LEU A 59 -3.49 7.94 4.85
N ALA A 60 -2.25 8.44 4.88
CA ALA A 60 -1.08 7.61 4.62
C ALA A 60 -0.85 6.67 5.80
N LYS A 61 -0.74 5.37 5.52
CA LYS A 61 -0.42 4.33 6.50
C LYS A 61 0.90 3.68 6.13
N ALA A 62 1.77 3.51 7.12
CA ALA A 62 3.06 2.87 6.92
C ALA A 62 2.87 1.36 6.81
N THR A 63 3.39 0.76 5.73
CA THR A 63 3.43 -0.69 5.55
C THR A 63 4.85 -1.13 5.22
N GLY A 64 5.34 -2.14 5.94
CA GLY A 64 6.62 -2.77 5.65
C GLY A 64 6.41 -4.00 4.77
N VAL A 65 7.16 -4.08 3.68
CA VAL A 65 7.11 -5.24 2.77
C VAL A 65 8.48 -5.90 2.63
N ARG A 66 8.50 -7.22 2.49
CA ARG A 66 9.71 -7.95 2.07
C ARG A 66 9.73 -7.98 0.54
N TYR A 67 10.87 -7.62 -0.05
CA TYR A 67 11.07 -7.58 -1.50
C TYR A 67 12.16 -8.57 -1.92
#